data_AF-D2PJ10-F1
#
_entry.id   AF-D2PJ10-F1
#
_cell.length_a   1.000
_cell.length_b   1.000
_cell.length_c   1.000
_cell.angle_alpha   90.00
_cell.angle_beta   90.00
_cell.angle_gamma   90.00
#
_symmetry.space_group_name_H-M   'P 1'
#
loop_
_entity.id
_entity.type
_entity.pdbx_description
1 polymer ?
#
loop_
_entity_poly.entity_id
_entity_poly.type
_entity_poly.pdbx_seq_one_letter_code
_entity_poly.pdbx_strand_id
1 'polypeptide(L)'
;MRSREIRLTYFLESRRLYFLLKNFSRGYLFRKMPKVLFYFFGSMLMDLVKRRKTYLFKARVKALLWVISKLPEIYRKRKNEIFINEEELTRRGLIVKHKSKR
;
A
#
# COMPACT_ATOMS: atom_id res chain seq x y z
N MET A 1 -25.51 -6.16 -1.30
CA MET A 1 -24.48 -5.17 -0.88
C MET A 1 -23.13 -5.79 -0.49
N ARG A 2 -23.10 -6.86 0.33
CA ARG A 2 -21.89 -7.52 0.83
C ARG A 2 -20.86 -7.92 -0.26
N SER A 3 -21.29 -8.52 -1.36
CA SER A 3 -20.40 -8.94 -2.46
C SER A 3 -19.74 -7.75 -3.18
N ARG A 4 -20.43 -6.61 -3.28
CA ARG A 4 -19.87 -5.38 -3.86
C ARG A 4 -18.79 -4.79 -2.94
N GLU A 5 -19.03 -4.74 -1.64
CA GLU A 5 -18.04 -4.28 -0.66
C GLU A 5 -16.77 -5.15 -0.65
N ILE A 6 -16.92 -6.48 -0.74
CA ILE A 6 -15.79 -7.42 -0.83
C ILE A 6 -14.94 -7.13 -2.07
N ARG A 7 -15.56 -7.02 -3.24
CA ARG A 7 -14.86 -6.73 -4.49
C ARG A 7 -14.15 -5.38 -4.46
N LEU A 8 -14.84 -4.35 -3.98
CA LEU A 8 -14.26 -3.00 -3.86
C LEU A 8 -13.08 -2.99 -2.88
N THR A 9 -13.22 -3.60 -1.71
CA THR A 9 -12.15 -3.68 -0.71
C THR A 9 -10.93 -4.41 -1.27
N TYR A 10 -11.15 -5.57 -1.88
CA TYR A 10 -10.08 -6.32 -2.54
C TYR A 10 -9.37 -5.48 -3.61
N PHE A 11 -10.14 -4.82 -4.50
CA PHE A 11 -9.59 -4.05 -5.61
C PHE A 11 -8.80 -2.83 -5.14
N LEU A 12 -9.36 -2.05 -4.21
CA LEU A 12 -8.74 -0.83 -3.70
C LEU A 12 -7.45 -1.12 -2.95
N GLU A 13 -7.45 -2.13 -2.07
CA GLU A 13 -6.27 -2.48 -1.27
C GLU A 13 -5.17 -3.10 -2.15
N SER A 14 -5.54 -4.01 -3.06
CA SER A 14 -4.60 -4.58 -4.04
C SER A 14 -3.95 -3.49 -4.88
N ARG A 15 -4.75 -2.56 -5.42
CA ARG A 15 -4.26 -1.46 -6.25
C ARG A 15 -3.38 -0.50 -5.47
N ARG A 16 -3.75 -0.14 -4.24
CA ARG A 16 -2.98 0.77 -3.38
C ARG A 16 -1.61 0.19 -3.04
N LEU A 17 -1.57 -1.06 -2.58
CA LEU A 17 -0.32 -1.73 -2.22
C LEU A 17 0.57 -1.97 -3.44
N TYR A 18 -0.03 -2.41 -4.56
CA TYR A 18 0.69 -2.56 -5.83
C TYR A 18 1.26 -1.23 -6.33
N PHE A 19 0.50 -0.13 -6.24
CA PHE A 19 0.97 1.19 -6.63
C PHE A 19 2.18 1.64 -5.82
N LEU A 20 2.14 1.47 -4.49
CA LEU A 20 3.27 1.77 -3.61
C LEU A 20 4.50 0.93 -4.02
N LEU A 21 4.31 -0.38 -4.19
CA LEU A 21 5.37 -1.31 -4.54
C LEU A 21 5.86 -1.18 -5.98
N LYS A 22 5.11 -0.57 -6.90
CA LYS A 22 5.58 -0.35 -8.27
C LYS A 22 6.34 0.97 -8.41
N ASN A 23 5.82 2.07 -7.83
CA ASN A 23 6.22 3.42 -8.23
C ASN A 23 7.31 4.08 -7.36
N PHE A 24 7.56 3.57 -6.14
CA PHE A 24 8.49 4.22 -5.20
C PHE A 24 9.85 3.53 -5.14
N SER A 25 10.94 4.26 -4.88
CA SER A 25 12.27 3.67 -4.75
C SER A 25 12.38 2.65 -3.60
N ARG A 26 13.32 1.70 -3.68
CA ARG A 26 13.52 0.68 -2.62
C ARG A 26 13.84 1.33 -1.27
N GLY A 27 14.67 2.38 -1.27
CA GLY A 27 15.01 3.14 -0.06
C GLY A 27 13.80 3.84 0.56
N TYR A 28 12.94 4.45 -0.26
CA TYR A 28 11.70 5.06 0.22
C TYR A 28 10.75 4.01 0.80
N LEU A 29 10.58 2.88 0.08
CA LEU A 29 9.76 1.77 0.55
C LEU A 29 10.28 1.22 1.88
N PHE A 30 11.58 1.02 2.04
CA PHE A 30 12.13 0.51 3.30
C PHE A 30 11.83 1.44 4.48
N ARG A 31 11.91 2.76 4.28
CA ARG A 31 11.61 3.76 5.32
C ARG A 31 10.12 3.88 5.63
N LYS A 32 9.24 3.78 4.61
CA LYS A 32 7.81 4.08 4.76
C LYS A 32 6.92 2.84 4.85
N MET A 33 7.34 1.69 4.35
CA MET A 33 6.57 0.44 4.41
C MET A 33 6.22 0.02 5.83
N PRO A 34 7.10 0.12 6.84
CA PRO A 34 6.72 -0.24 8.20
C PRO A 34 5.47 0.52 8.67
N LYS A 35 5.41 1.84 8.40
CA LYS A 35 4.26 2.68 8.72
C LYS A 35 3.01 2.32 7.89
N VAL A 36 3.18 2.04 6.60
CA VAL A 36 2.06 1.62 5.73
C VAL A 36 1.48 0.27 6.20
N LEU A 37 2.34 -0.71 6.48
CA LEU A 37 1.96 -2.01 6.99
C LEU A 37 1.28 -1.89 8.36
N PHE A 38 1.79 -1.04 9.25
CA PHE A 38 1.16 -0.77 10.54
C PHE A 38 -0.30 -0.33 10.39
N TYR A 39 -0.57 0.67 9.54
CA TYR A 39 -1.96 1.11 9.30
C TYR A 39 -2.79 0.07 8.56
N PHE A 40 -2.19 -0.68 7.62
CA PHE A 40 -2.87 -1.74 6.90
C PHE A 40 -3.33 -2.85 7.85
N PHE A 41 -2.44 -3.41 8.66
CA PHE A 41 -2.77 -4.42 9.66
C PHE A 41 -3.69 -3.88 10.75
N GLY A 42 -3.50 -2.64 11.20
CA GLY A 42 -4.41 -1.97 12.14
C GLY A 42 -5.84 -1.89 11.58
N SER A 43 -6.01 -1.57 10.30
CA SER A 43 -7.33 -1.57 9.64
C SER A 43 -7.96 -2.96 9.57
N MET A 44 -7.15 -4.00 9.33
CA MET A 44 -7.60 -5.39 9.33
C MET A 44 -8.06 -5.85 10.72
N LEU A 45 -7.31 -5.48 11.77
CA LEU A 45 -7.70 -5.76 13.15
C LEU A 45 -9.00 -5.03 13.53
N MET A 46 -9.18 -3.78 13.11
CA MET A 46 -10.44 -3.06 13.33
C MET A 46 -11.62 -3.70 12.61
N ASP A 47 -11.42 -4.29 11.43
CA ASP A 47 -12.45 -5.04 10.72
C ASP A 47 -12.95 -6.25 11.52
N LEU A 48 -12.08 -6.87 12.34
CA LEU A 48 -12.43 -7.98 13.23
C LEU A 48 -13.01 -7.50 14.58
N VAL A 49 -12.28 -6.64 15.31
CA VAL A 49 -12.60 -6.29 16.70
C VAL A 49 -13.76 -5.31 16.80
N LYS A 50 -13.72 -4.22 16.02
CA LYS A 50 -14.68 -3.11 16.16
C LYS A 50 -15.87 -3.27 15.21
N ARG A 51 -15.62 -3.60 13.95
CA ARG A 51 -16.65 -3.65 12.89
C ARG A 51 -17.35 -5.00 12.81
N ARG A 52 -16.74 -6.08 13.34
CA ARG A 52 -17.22 -7.47 13.24
C ARG A 52 -17.51 -7.90 11.79
N LYS A 53 -16.79 -7.33 10.82
CA LYS A 53 -16.93 -7.59 9.37
C LYS A 53 -15.82 -8.51 8.88
N THR A 54 -15.89 -9.79 9.26
CA THR A 54 -14.90 -10.83 8.90
C THR A 54 -14.68 -11.00 7.39
N TYR A 55 -15.69 -10.68 6.58
CA TYR A 55 -15.60 -10.73 5.12
C TYR A 55 -14.67 -9.64 4.54
N LEU A 56 -14.59 -8.45 5.17
CA LEU A 56 -13.66 -7.40 4.77
C LEU A 56 -12.22 -7.78 5.12
N PHE A 57 -12.01 -8.37 6.30
CA PHE A 57 -10.74 -8.96 6.68
C PHE A 57 -10.26 -9.98 5.64
N LYS A 58 -11.12 -10.95 5.26
CA LYS A 58 -10.81 -11.94 4.22
C LYS A 58 -10.46 -11.28 2.87
N ALA A 59 -11.17 -10.21 2.48
CA ALA A 59 -10.86 -9.47 1.26
C ALA A 59 -9.49 -8.79 1.32
N ARG A 60 -9.13 -8.18 2.46
CA ARG A 60 -7.81 -7.56 2.68
C ARG A 60 -6.68 -8.59 2.69
N VAL A 61 -6.89 -9.77 3.30
CA VAL A 61 -5.93 -10.89 3.25
C VAL A 61 -5.70 -11.33 1.80
N LYS A 62 -6.78 -11.54 1.02
CA LYS A 62 -6.66 -11.90 -0.39
C LYS A 62 -5.91 -10.84 -1.19
N ALA A 63 -6.16 -9.56 -0.93
CA ALA A 63 -5.43 -8.47 -1.56
C ALA A 63 -3.92 -8.51 -1.23
N LEU A 64 -3.58 -8.74 0.04
CA LEU A 64 -2.19 -8.87 0.47
C LEU A 64 -1.49 -10.05 -0.21
N LEU A 65 -2.13 -11.22 -0.24
CA LEU A 65 -1.58 -12.41 -0.91
C LEU A 65 -1.36 -12.17 -2.41
N TRP A 66 -2.31 -11.51 -3.07
CA TRP A 66 -2.16 -11.13 -4.48
C TRP A 66 -0.99 -10.14 -4.69
N VAL A 67 -0.80 -9.18 -3.79
CA VAL A 67 0.33 -8.25 -3.87
C VAL A 67 1.66 -8.99 -3.69
N ILE A 68 1.73 -9.92 -2.74
CA ILE A 68 2.94 -10.74 -2.49
C ILE A 68 3.27 -11.56 -3.74
N SER A 69 2.27 -12.16 -4.40
CA SER A 69 2.50 -12.91 -5.64
C SER A 69 2.99 -12.02 -6.80
N LYS A 70 2.74 -10.71 -6.74
CA LYS A 70 3.27 -9.73 -7.71
C LYS A 70 4.64 -9.18 -7.37
N LEU A 71 5.19 -9.44 -6.18
CA LEU A 71 6.52 -8.97 -5.81
C LEU A 71 7.61 -9.40 -6.81
N PRO A 72 7.72 -10.67 -7.25
CA PRO A 72 8.76 -11.08 -8.19
C PRO A 72 8.69 -10.32 -9.52
N GLU A 73 7.48 -10.10 -10.04
CA GLU A 73 7.23 -9.35 -11.28
C GLU A 73 7.64 -7.87 -11.12
N ILE A 74 7.29 -7.27 -9.99
CA ILE A 74 7.67 -5.90 -9.64
C ILE A 74 9.19 -5.78 -9.53
N TYR A 75 9.86 -6.71 -8.83
CA TYR A 75 11.32 -6.69 -8.69
C TYR A 75 12.04 -6.84 -10.03
N ARG A 76 11.50 -7.65 -10.96
CA ARG A 76 12.03 -7.79 -12.33
C ARG A 76 11.86 -6.51 -13.15
N LYS A 77 10.65 -5.92 -13.17
CA LYS A 77 10.36 -4.67 -13.92
C LYS A 77 11.13 -3.46 -13.39
N ARG A 78 11.34 -3.41 -12.08
CA ARG A 78 12.15 -2.39 -11.39
C ARG A 78 13.59 -2.29 -11.86
N LYS A 79 14.15 -3.27 -12.56
CA LYS A 79 15.51 -3.17 -13.11
C LYS A 79 15.61 -2.13 -14.24
N ASN A 80 14.48 -1.75 -14.88
CA ASN A 80 14.47 -1.00 -16.13
C ASN A 80 13.60 0.29 -16.14
N GLU A 81 12.94 0.70 -15.04
CA GLU A 81 12.01 1.86 -15.05
C GLU A 81 12.29 2.92 -13.97
N ILE A 82 11.96 4.17 -14.32
CA ILE A 82 12.11 5.40 -13.52
C ILE A 82 11.40 5.26 -12.16
N PHE A 83 12.15 5.43 -11.08
CA PHE A 83 11.61 5.51 -9.73
C PHE A 83 11.26 6.95 -9.41
N ILE A 84 10.03 7.21 -8.99
CA ILE A 84 9.71 8.53 -8.45
C ILE A 84 10.47 8.66 -7.13
N ASN A 85 11.51 9.50 -7.13
CA ASN A 85 12.31 9.77 -5.96
C ASN A 85 11.52 10.66 -4.99
N GLU A 86 11.82 10.60 -3.69
CA GLU A 86 11.18 11.44 -2.67
C GLU A 86 11.35 12.94 -3.00
N GLU A 87 12.47 13.27 -3.63
CA GLU A 87 12.78 14.60 -4.16
C GLU A 87 11.86 15.01 -5.32
N GLU A 88 11.55 14.09 -6.23
CA GLU A 88 10.64 14.33 -7.34
C GLU A 88 9.18 14.48 -6.87
N LEU A 89 8.78 13.70 -5.87
CA LEU A 89 7.47 13.84 -5.21
C LEU A 89 7.36 15.16 -4.45
N THR A 90 8.44 15.61 -3.83
CA THR A 90 8.51 16.93 -3.18
C THR A 90 8.43 18.04 -4.22
N ARG A 91 9.17 17.92 -5.34
CA ARG A 91 9.15 18.88 -6.45
C ARG A 91 7.78 18.98 -7.11
N ARG A 92 7.05 17.87 -7.24
CA ARG A 92 5.67 17.84 -7.76
C ARG A 92 4.60 18.29 -6.74
N GLY A 93 5.00 18.67 -5.52
CA GLY A 93 4.06 19.09 -4.45
C GLY A 93 3.22 17.94 -3.88
N LEU A 94 3.53 16.69 -4.22
CA LEU A 94 2.80 15.50 -3.77
C LEU A 94 3.21 15.07 -2.35
N ILE A 95 4.37 15.54 -1.88
CA ILE A 95 4.85 15.40 -0.50
C ILE A 95 5.28 16.77 0.00
N VAL A 96 4.68 17.23 1.09
CA VAL A 96 5.11 18.45 1.78
C VAL A 96 6.11 18.07 2.87
N LYS A 97 7.39 18.39 2.66
CA LYS A 97 8.37 18.39 3.77
C LYS A 97 8.03 19.55 4.70
N HIS A 98 7.43 19.25 5.85
CA HIS A 98 7.37 20.23 6.94
C HIS A 98 8.82 20.47 7.41
N LYS A 99 9.33 21.68 7.18
CA LYS A 99 10.55 22.12 7.87
C LYS A 99 10.21 22.13 9.36
N SER A 100 10.78 21.21 10.13
CA SER A 100 10.81 21.34 11.58
C SER A 100 11.39 22.71 11.88
N LYS A 101 10.61 23.61 12.49
CA LYS A 101 11.14 24.85 13.05
C LYS A 101 12.24 24.43 14.03
N ARG A 102 13.50 24.65 13.64
CA ARG A 102 14.61 24.84 14.57
C ARG A 102 14.82 26.34 14.63
#